data_AF-A0A0W0VY48-F1
#
_entry.id   AF-A0A0W0VY48-F1
#
_cell.length_a   1.000
_cell.length_b   1.000
_cell.length_c   1.000
_cell.angle_alpha   90.00
_cell.angle_beta   90.00
_cell.angle_gamma   90.00
#
_symmetry.space_group_name_H-M   'P 1'
#
loop_
_entity.id
_entity.type
_entity.pdbx_description
1 polymer ?
#
loop_
_entity_poly.entity_id
_entity_poly.type
_entity_poly.pdbx_seq_one_letter_code
_entity_poly.pdbx_strand_id
1 'polypeptide(L)'
;MRYAVTYCAMDHEFNGNFFWHSCLLLSQWDESGKIEVIDNWGFYGVPSTVRNTWLSKLKIRLGLDVDLKGNHGMLRHEELRFLDVGYGLHGVTFEIAKENFDLLQHKCKTMVDEQKQAIKEVVESQGLTGKPTEKTRLYEHEDLSPIIYALEKLKAKQTGREPRLKPFELHLTFSLWGPALNQSYTCKSQVIALLDKVLSPAQIARLTENGKHPTVPRYSGPMERIYLHSSGPLREHKRSSGDTVYYRDLQDEGVKLHWTIPPQEIETLSGETIELLQVSEEYRDEAKKVIARLQKLEWLFINAEFPRKYQLYRKNLITRIREHYEAFAQLEPKKSTKTTTGWMGFALSLLSLPRDKDEQMLLEKIARAKSLCNSLYMAIADGWKIYEDWPIETESEETEKSNPLEAIAAYLTTDDKKRLCAIVSRTYTEPSLEEEFEEIAENNFIEQTTMITM
;
A
#
# COMPACT_ATOMS: atom_id res chain seq x y z
N MET A 1 -8.90 9.30 -23.01
CA MET A 1 -8.57 9.41 -21.58
C MET A 1 -9.80 9.04 -20.78
N ARG A 2 -9.66 8.11 -19.83
CA ARG A 2 -10.69 7.63 -18.92
C ARG A 2 -10.30 8.01 -17.49
N TYR A 3 -11.31 8.13 -16.63
CA TYR A 3 -11.15 8.64 -15.27
C TYR A 3 -11.90 7.76 -14.29
N ALA A 4 -11.33 7.55 -13.12
CA ALA A 4 -11.98 6.81 -12.05
C ALA A 4 -11.75 7.45 -10.70
N VAL A 5 -12.73 7.24 -9.82
CA VAL A 5 -12.58 7.43 -8.39
C VAL A 5 -12.65 6.08 -7.69
N THR A 6 -11.74 5.85 -6.76
CA THR A 6 -11.74 4.66 -5.92
C THR A 6 -11.97 5.05 -4.48
N TYR A 7 -13.03 4.51 -3.89
CA TYR A 7 -13.18 4.50 -2.44
C TYR A 7 -12.23 3.44 -1.88
N CYS A 8 -11.32 3.85 -1.00
CA CYS A 8 -10.35 2.96 -0.39
C CYS A 8 -10.52 2.92 1.13
N ALA A 9 -10.21 1.76 1.72
CA ALA A 9 -10.03 1.55 3.13
C ALA A 9 -8.69 0.86 3.40
N MET A 10 -7.88 1.48 4.26
CA MET A 10 -6.61 0.95 4.78
C MET A 10 -6.86 0.21 6.08
N ASP A 11 -6.55 -1.08 6.10
CA ASP A 11 -6.76 -1.94 7.25
C ASP A 11 -5.65 -1.82 8.32
N HIS A 12 -5.78 -2.64 9.36
CA HIS A 12 -4.87 -2.69 10.50
C HIS A 12 -3.43 -3.13 10.19
N GLU A 13 -3.15 -3.72 9.02
CA GLU A 13 -1.78 -4.14 8.66
C GLU A 13 -0.82 -2.93 8.61
N PHE A 14 -1.34 -1.71 8.48
CA PHE A 14 -0.58 -0.45 8.49
C PHE A 14 -0.33 0.18 9.86
N ASN A 15 -0.36 -0.58 10.96
CA ASN A 15 -0.49 -0.04 12.33
C ASN A 15 -1.75 0.85 12.50
N GLY A 16 -2.76 0.63 11.66
CA GLY A 16 -4.04 1.34 11.70
C GLY A 16 -4.88 0.93 12.90
N ASN A 17 -5.81 1.80 13.30
CA ASN A 17 -6.76 1.47 14.36
C ASN A 17 -7.78 0.41 13.89
N PHE A 18 -8.49 -0.20 14.84
CA PHE A 18 -9.47 -1.28 14.58
C PHE A 18 -10.59 -0.91 13.58
N PHE A 19 -10.89 0.39 13.45
CA PHE A 19 -11.96 0.91 12.61
C PHE A 19 -11.52 1.15 11.16
N TRP A 20 -10.22 0.97 10.88
CA TRP A 20 -9.59 1.26 9.60
C TRP A 20 -9.63 2.76 9.27
N HIS A 21 -9.01 3.14 8.17
CA HIS A 21 -9.03 4.52 7.67
C HIS A 21 -9.47 4.53 6.21
N SER A 22 -10.33 5.47 5.80
CA SER A 22 -10.78 5.57 4.41
C SER A 22 -10.19 6.78 3.71
N CYS A 23 -9.85 6.59 2.43
CA CYS A 23 -9.36 7.62 1.56
C CYS A 23 -9.98 7.51 0.16
N LEU A 24 -9.73 8.52 -0.67
CA LEU A 24 -10.07 8.58 -2.08
C LEU A 24 -8.80 8.50 -2.91
N LEU A 25 -8.86 7.74 -4.01
CA LEU A 25 -7.88 7.80 -5.08
C LEU A 25 -8.56 8.30 -6.35
N LEU A 26 -7.92 9.24 -7.02
CA LEU A 26 -8.36 9.78 -8.31
C LEU A 26 -7.37 9.30 -9.36
N SER A 27 -7.85 8.48 -10.28
CA SER A 27 -7.01 7.82 -11.27
C SER A 27 -7.40 8.21 -12.69
N GLN A 28 -6.41 8.24 -13.60
CA GLN A 28 -6.62 8.42 -15.03
C GLN A 28 -5.79 7.43 -15.83
N TRP A 29 -6.28 7.09 -17.03
CA TRP A 29 -5.56 6.25 -17.98
C TRP A 29 -6.05 6.47 -19.42
N ASP A 30 -5.22 6.09 -20.37
CA ASP A 30 -5.54 5.98 -21.78
C ASP A 30 -5.68 4.50 -22.18
N GLU A 31 -5.63 4.19 -23.47
CA GLU A 31 -5.76 2.81 -23.97
C GLU A 31 -4.47 1.98 -23.80
N SER A 32 -3.35 2.60 -23.42
CA SER A 32 -2.05 1.95 -23.38
C SER A 32 -1.10 2.60 -22.37
N GLY A 33 -0.61 1.84 -21.40
CA GLY A 33 0.28 2.40 -20.38
C GLY A 33 -0.08 1.87 -19.01
N LYS A 34 0.09 2.70 -17.98
CA LYS A 34 -0.27 2.37 -16.60
C LYS A 34 -1.40 3.29 -16.14
N ILE A 35 -2.27 2.78 -15.29
CA ILE A 35 -3.24 3.65 -14.59
C ILE A 35 -2.49 4.46 -13.54
N GLU A 36 -2.50 5.78 -13.68
CA GLU A 36 -1.83 6.72 -12.77
C GLU A 36 -2.84 7.25 -11.75
N VAL A 37 -2.47 7.18 -10.47
CA VAL A 37 -3.19 7.86 -9.39
C VAL A 37 -2.65 9.28 -9.32
N ILE A 38 -3.42 10.24 -9.82
CA ILE A 38 -2.97 11.62 -9.95
C ILE A 38 -3.25 12.46 -8.71
N ASP A 39 -4.18 12.01 -7.86
CA ASP A 39 -4.53 12.70 -6.63
C ASP A 39 -5.13 11.72 -5.62
N ASN A 40 -5.00 12.02 -4.33
CA ASN A 40 -5.52 11.20 -3.24
C ASN A 40 -5.84 12.04 -2.00
N TRP A 41 -6.87 11.63 -1.27
CA TRP A 41 -7.39 12.41 -0.15
C TRP A 41 -7.86 11.53 1.01
N GLY A 42 -7.38 11.85 2.20
CA GLY A 42 -7.82 11.31 3.48
C GLY A 42 -8.38 12.39 4.40
N PHE A 43 -9.34 12.02 5.24
CA PHE A 43 -9.89 12.91 6.24
C PHE A 43 -9.51 12.45 7.65
N TYR A 44 -8.74 13.26 8.36
CA TYR A 44 -8.07 12.89 9.61
C TYR A 44 -8.59 13.70 10.78
N GLY A 45 -8.98 13.05 11.87
CA GLY A 45 -9.34 13.74 13.11
C GLY A 45 -8.13 14.42 13.75
N VAL A 46 -8.33 15.63 14.27
CA VAL A 46 -7.26 16.38 14.91
C VAL A 46 -6.99 15.84 16.32
N PRO A 47 -5.72 15.54 16.68
CA PRO A 47 -5.42 14.95 17.97
C PRO A 47 -5.55 15.98 19.10
N SER A 48 -6.37 15.65 20.10
CA SER A 48 -6.63 16.55 21.25
C SER A 48 -6.73 15.81 22.60
N THR A 49 -6.37 14.51 22.64
CA THR A 49 -6.60 13.66 23.82
C THR A 49 -5.80 14.12 25.04
N VAL A 50 -6.50 14.56 26.10
CA VAL A 50 -5.92 14.73 27.45
C VAL A 50 -5.61 13.34 28.04
N ARG A 51 -4.33 13.05 28.32
CA ARG A 51 -3.82 11.69 28.59
C ARG A 51 -4.18 11.07 29.96
N ASN A 52 -4.96 11.75 30.81
CA ASN A 52 -5.06 11.41 32.24
C ASN A 52 -6.38 10.75 32.70
N THR A 53 -7.23 10.23 31.81
CA THR A 53 -8.49 9.56 32.19
C THR A 53 -8.49 8.05 31.87
N TRP A 54 -9.34 7.27 32.54
CA TRP A 54 -9.52 5.85 32.20
C TRP A 54 -10.03 5.66 30.76
N LEU A 55 -10.95 6.52 30.32
CA LEU A 55 -11.43 6.59 28.94
C LEU A 55 -10.28 6.89 27.96
N SER A 56 -9.35 7.81 28.28
CA SER A 56 -8.19 8.06 27.41
C SER A 56 -7.25 6.87 27.33
N LYS A 57 -7.06 6.11 28.43
CA LYS A 57 -6.28 4.85 28.39
C LYS A 57 -6.92 3.79 27.51
N LEU A 58 -8.24 3.65 27.55
CA LEU A 58 -8.97 2.72 26.67
C LEU A 58 -8.89 3.16 25.19
N LYS A 59 -9.02 4.46 24.91
CA LYS A 59 -8.85 5.01 23.55
C LYS A 59 -7.47 4.72 22.98
N ILE A 60 -6.41 4.98 23.76
CA ILE A 60 -5.02 4.70 23.37
C ILE A 60 -4.84 3.21 23.09
N ARG A 61 -5.42 2.33 23.92
CA ARG A 61 -5.39 0.87 23.68
C ARG A 61 -6.06 0.47 22.37
N LEU A 62 -7.07 1.20 21.92
CA LEU A 62 -7.76 0.98 20.65
C LEU A 62 -7.13 1.74 19.47
N GLY A 63 -5.99 2.42 19.67
CA GLY A 63 -5.32 3.21 18.64
C GLY A 63 -6.05 4.51 18.26
N LEU A 64 -6.94 5.00 19.12
CA LEU A 64 -7.68 6.25 18.91
C LEU A 64 -6.99 7.40 19.65
N ASP A 65 -6.36 8.31 18.91
CA ASP A 65 -5.78 9.56 19.44
C ASP A 65 -6.62 10.79 19.06
N VAL A 66 -7.95 10.67 19.17
CA VAL A 66 -8.90 11.75 18.86
C VAL A 66 -9.94 11.91 19.97
N ASP A 67 -10.49 13.11 20.08
CA ASP A 67 -11.64 13.34 20.94
C ASP A 67 -12.90 12.65 20.41
N LEU A 68 -13.76 12.20 21.33
CA LEU A 68 -15.00 11.52 20.95
C LEU A 68 -16.05 12.51 20.45
N LYS A 69 -15.96 13.78 20.88
CA LYS A 69 -16.93 14.85 20.57
C LYS A 69 -16.24 16.21 20.56
N GLY A 70 -16.78 17.16 19.81
CA GLY A 70 -16.40 18.58 19.89
C GLY A 70 -15.10 18.92 19.19
N ASN A 71 -14.64 18.09 18.26
CA ASN A 71 -13.45 18.34 17.45
C ASN A 71 -13.76 18.20 15.95
N HIS A 72 -12.82 18.63 15.11
CA HIS A 72 -12.93 18.58 13.66
C HIS A 72 -11.90 17.65 13.04
N GLY A 73 -12.10 17.36 11.76
CA GLY A 73 -11.10 16.69 10.94
C GLY A 73 -10.55 17.61 9.85
N MET A 74 -9.44 17.18 9.27
CA MET A 74 -8.71 17.87 8.21
C MET A 74 -8.60 16.97 6.99
N LEU A 75 -8.93 17.52 5.81
CA LEU A 75 -8.71 16.84 4.55
C LEU A 75 -7.23 17.06 4.16
N ARG A 76 -6.53 15.99 3.82
CA ARG A 76 -5.12 16.03 3.42
C ARG A 76 -4.80 14.91 2.46
N HIS A 77 -3.72 15.06 1.71
CA HIS A 77 -3.18 13.95 0.93
C HIS A 77 -2.68 12.84 1.87
N GLU A 78 -2.85 11.60 1.42
CA GLU A 78 -2.27 10.41 2.01
C GLU A 78 -0.76 10.37 1.78
N GLU A 79 -0.05 9.77 2.72
CA GLU A 79 1.39 9.56 2.58
C GLU A 79 1.63 8.30 1.74
N LEU A 80 2.47 8.39 0.71
CA LEU A 80 2.73 7.28 -0.22
C LEU A 80 3.16 6.00 0.46
N ARG A 81 3.92 6.11 1.56
CA ARG A 81 4.39 4.98 2.36
C ARG A 81 3.26 4.11 2.94
N PHE A 82 2.00 4.52 2.82
CA PHE A 82 0.83 3.70 3.18
C PHE A 82 0.08 3.18 1.95
N LEU A 83 0.39 3.68 0.75
CA LEU A 83 -0.29 3.34 -0.49
C LEU A 83 0.49 2.30 -1.31
N ASP A 84 1.82 2.25 -1.21
CA ASP A 84 2.70 1.51 -2.12
C ASP A 84 3.42 0.30 -1.49
N VAL A 85 3.02 -0.13 -0.30
CA VAL A 85 3.73 -1.15 0.50
C VAL A 85 3.36 -2.60 0.12
N GLY A 86 2.29 -2.75 -0.67
CA GLY A 86 1.84 -4.05 -1.19
C GLY A 86 0.95 -4.87 -0.26
N TYR A 87 0.21 -4.22 0.64
CA TYR A 87 -0.78 -4.88 1.50
C TYR A 87 -1.78 -3.88 2.09
N GLY A 88 -2.75 -4.36 2.87
CA GLY A 88 -3.69 -3.56 3.68
C GLY A 88 -4.66 -2.60 2.97
N LEU A 89 -4.56 -2.38 1.66
CA LEU A 89 -5.44 -1.49 0.91
C LEU A 89 -6.58 -2.27 0.25
N HIS A 90 -7.81 -1.85 0.51
CA HIS A 90 -9.02 -2.43 -0.07
C HIS A 90 -9.87 -1.34 -0.69
N GLY A 91 -10.62 -1.62 -1.75
CA GLY A 91 -11.53 -0.60 -2.28
C GLY A 91 -12.49 -1.06 -3.36
N VAL A 92 -13.26 -0.09 -3.84
CA VAL A 92 -14.23 -0.22 -4.94
C VAL A 92 -14.00 0.94 -5.89
N THR A 93 -13.89 0.64 -7.19
CA THR A 93 -13.59 1.64 -8.21
C THR A 93 -14.82 1.97 -9.05
N PHE A 94 -14.99 3.25 -9.36
CA PHE A 94 -16.06 3.75 -10.23
C PHE A 94 -15.42 4.55 -11.36
N GLU A 95 -15.65 4.11 -12.59
CA GLU A 95 -15.37 4.95 -13.76
C GLU A 95 -16.36 6.12 -13.77
N ILE A 96 -15.84 7.33 -13.92
CA ILE A 96 -16.62 8.56 -13.88
C ILE A 96 -16.29 9.45 -15.08
N ALA A 97 -17.26 10.28 -15.47
CA ALA A 97 -17.06 11.27 -16.51
C ALA A 97 -16.03 12.32 -16.07
N LYS A 98 -15.34 12.93 -17.05
CA LYS A 98 -14.31 13.94 -16.80
C LYS A 98 -14.84 15.11 -15.97
N GLU A 99 -16.08 15.53 -16.23
CA GLU A 99 -16.73 16.65 -15.53
C GLU A 99 -16.89 16.34 -14.03
N ASN A 100 -17.27 15.10 -13.71
CA ASN A 100 -17.40 14.65 -12.31
C ASN A 100 -16.03 14.49 -11.64
N PHE A 101 -15.03 14.05 -12.41
CA PHE A 101 -13.66 13.95 -11.93
C PHE A 101 -13.07 15.33 -11.58
N ASP A 102 -13.17 16.29 -12.49
CA ASP A 102 -12.73 17.67 -12.29
C ASP A 102 -13.50 18.34 -11.14
N LEU A 103 -14.81 18.08 -11.03
CA LEU A 103 -15.64 18.58 -9.93
C LEU A 103 -15.17 18.05 -8.58
N LEU A 104 -14.83 16.76 -8.47
CA LEU A 104 -14.35 16.16 -7.23
C LEU A 104 -12.99 16.75 -6.82
N GLN A 105 -12.05 16.87 -7.77
CA GLN A 105 -10.76 17.52 -7.52
C GLN A 105 -10.92 18.96 -7.02
N HIS A 106 -11.77 19.74 -7.69
CA HIS A 106 -12.03 21.12 -7.31
C HIS A 106 -12.62 21.19 -5.89
N LYS A 107 -13.58 20.32 -5.56
CA LYS A 107 -14.18 20.27 -4.22
C LYS A 107 -13.18 19.92 -3.13
N CYS A 108 -12.31 18.94 -3.35
CA CYS A 108 -11.28 18.59 -2.38
C CYS A 108 -10.33 19.77 -2.11
N LYS A 109 -9.84 20.43 -3.18
CA LYS A 109 -8.97 21.61 -3.06
C LYS A 109 -9.66 22.77 -2.33
N THR A 110 -10.87 23.11 -2.74
CA THR A 110 -11.66 24.16 -2.11
C THR A 110 -11.90 23.86 -0.62
N MET A 111 -12.21 22.62 -0.26
CA MET A 111 -12.41 22.23 1.13
C MET A 111 -11.12 22.41 1.96
N VAL A 112 -9.95 22.04 1.44
CA VAL A 112 -8.68 22.26 2.13
C VAL A 112 -8.40 23.75 2.34
N ASP A 113 -8.63 24.56 1.32
CA ASP A 113 -8.38 26.00 1.39
C ASP A 113 -9.34 26.68 2.38
N GLU A 114 -10.62 26.29 2.36
CA GLU A 114 -11.62 26.75 3.33
C GLU A 114 -11.27 26.34 4.77
N GLN A 115 -10.77 25.11 4.97
CA GLN A 115 -10.33 24.63 6.28
C GLN A 115 -9.15 25.46 6.80
N LYS A 116 -8.13 25.67 5.96
CA LYS A 116 -6.95 26.49 6.30
C LYS A 116 -7.35 27.93 6.63
N GLN A 117 -8.23 28.52 5.82
CA GLN A 117 -8.71 29.88 6.02
C GLN A 117 -9.51 30.01 7.32
N ALA A 118 -10.40 29.05 7.62
CA ALA A 118 -11.16 29.05 8.86
C ALA A 118 -10.26 28.99 10.10
N ILE A 119 -9.23 28.14 10.08
CA ILE A 119 -8.24 28.05 11.17
C ILE A 119 -7.49 29.37 11.31
N LYS A 120 -6.96 29.91 10.20
CA LYS A 120 -6.19 31.16 10.18
C LYS A 120 -6.99 32.33 10.76
N GLU A 121 -8.23 32.51 10.33
CA GLU A 121 -9.10 33.58 10.82
C GLU A 121 -9.32 33.51 12.33
N VAL A 122 -9.50 32.31 12.88
CA VAL A 122 -9.69 32.14 14.33
C VAL A 122 -8.39 32.42 15.08
N VAL A 123 -7.27 31.84 14.63
CA VAL A 123 -5.95 32.02 15.24
C VAL A 123 -5.55 33.49 15.29
N GLU A 124 -5.67 34.21 14.16
CA GLU A 124 -5.32 35.64 14.07
C GLU A 124 -6.24 36.50 14.95
N SER A 125 -7.54 36.21 14.99
CA SER A 125 -8.49 36.97 15.80
C SER A 125 -8.27 36.84 17.31
N GLN A 126 -7.69 35.72 17.75
CA GLN A 126 -7.49 35.39 19.16
C GLN A 126 -6.02 35.55 19.61
N GLY A 127 -5.11 35.85 18.68
CA GLY A 127 -3.68 35.97 18.98
C GLY A 127 -3.06 34.68 19.53
N LEU A 128 -3.51 33.51 19.03
CA LEU A 128 -3.06 32.22 19.54
C LEU A 128 -1.63 31.93 19.12
N THR A 129 -0.82 31.39 20.04
CA THR A 129 0.54 30.96 19.76
C THR A 129 0.56 29.51 19.30
N GLY A 130 1.14 29.24 18.14
CA GLY A 130 1.33 27.90 17.61
C GLY A 130 2.48 27.13 18.28
N LYS A 131 2.47 25.82 18.12
CA LYS A 131 3.58 24.94 18.48
C LYS A 131 4.72 25.03 17.45
N PRO A 132 5.96 24.69 17.85
CA PRO A 132 7.06 24.50 16.91
C PRO A 132 6.72 23.44 15.85
N THR A 133 7.14 23.67 14.61
CA THR A 133 6.89 22.79 13.45
C THR A 133 7.28 21.33 13.71
N GLU A 134 8.37 21.09 14.45
CA GLU A 134 8.88 19.75 14.81
C GLU A 134 7.91 18.94 15.68
N LYS A 135 7.01 19.61 16.40
CA LYS A 135 6.00 18.99 17.28
C LYS A 135 4.60 19.00 16.66
N THR A 136 4.46 19.56 15.47
CA THR A 136 3.19 19.70 14.76
C THR A 136 2.90 18.43 13.96
N ARG A 137 1.70 17.85 14.12
CA ARG A 137 1.28 16.66 13.36
C ARG A 137 0.41 17.00 12.15
N LEU A 138 -0.51 17.96 12.31
CA LEU A 138 -1.45 18.39 11.28
C LEU A 138 -1.31 19.87 10.96
N TYR A 139 -1.39 20.74 11.97
CA TYR A 139 -1.18 22.19 11.85
C TYR A 139 -0.75 22.78 13.20
N GLU A 140 -0.12 23.95 13.17
CA GLU A 140 0.61 24.52 14.33
C GLU A 140 -0.24 24.73 15.59
N HIS A 141 -1.56 24.84 15.46
CA HIS A 141 -2.51 25.14 16.54
C HIS A 141 -3.40 23.93 16.88
N GLU A 142 -2.98 22.73 16.54
CA GLU A 142 -3.78 21.49 16.69
C GLU A 142 -4.18 21.15 18.14
N ASP A 143 -3.44 21.62 19.15
CA ASP A 143 -3.84 21.51 20.56
C ASP A 143 -5.06 22.37 20.92
N LEU A 144 -5.27 23.45 20.17
CA LEU A 144 -6.39 24.36 20.36
C LEU A 144 -7.56 24.02 19.42
N SER A 145 -7.50 22.86 18.75
CA SER A 145 -8.48 22.45 17.74
C SER A 145 -9.94 22.44 18.22
N PRO A 146 -10.27 22.05 19.48
CA PRO A 146 -11.65 22.12 19.96
C PRO A 146 -12.17 23.56 20.09
N ILE A 147 -11.29 24.48 20.53
CA ILE A 147 -11.63 25.91 20.66
C ILE A 147 -11.81 26.52 19.27
N ILE A 148 -10.88 26.24 18.35
CA ILE A 148 -10.95 26.72 16.97
C ILE A 148 -12.25 26.27 16.30
N TYR A 149 -12.61 25.00 16.48
CA TYR A 149 -13.84 24.46 15.92
C TYR A 149 -15.10 25.09 16.52
N ALA A 150 -15.14 25.28 17.85
CA ALA A 150 -16.27 25.91 18.52
C ALA A 150 -16.50 27.36 18.02
N LEU A 151 -15.42 28.13 17.87
CA LEU A 151 -15.50 29.51 17.36
C LEU A 151 -15.94 29.57 15.90
N GLU A 152 -15.42 28.70 15.03
CA GLU A 152 -15.88 28.62 13.63
C GLU A 152 -17.38 28.25 13.55
N LYS A 153 -17.87 27.33 14.39
CA LYS A 153 -19.31 27.01 14.44
C LYS A 153 -20.15 28.20 14.87
N LEU A 154 -19.70 28.98 15.86
CA LEU A 154 -20.38 30.19 16.30
C LEU A 154 -20.41 31.25 15.19
N LYS A 155 -19.27 31.48 14.54
CA LYS A 155 -19.15 32.42 13.41
C LYS A 155 -20.05 32.01 12.25
N ALA A 156 -20.00 30.73 11.86
CA ALA A 156 -20.84 30.19 10.78
C ALA A 156 -22.33 30.40 11.07
N LYS A 157 -22.77 30.12 12.31
CA LYS A 157 -24.14 30.37 12.76
C LYS A 157 -24.52 31.85 12.72
N GLN A 158 -23.64 32.75 13.16
CA GLN A 158 -23.88 34.20 13.11
C GLN A 158 -24.01 34.73 11.68
N THR A 159 -23.23 34.18 10.74
CA THR A 159 -23.24 34.58 9.33
C THR A 159 -24.22 33.78 8.46
N GLY A 160 -25.02 32.88 9.05
CA GLY A 160 -26.01 32.09 8.33
C GLY A 160 -25.42 31.10 7.30
N ARG A 161 -24.20 30.60 7.52
CA ARG A 161 -23.52 29.64 6.63
C ARG A 161 -23.21 28.33 7.35
N GLU A 162 -22.92 27.29 6.57
CA GLU A 162 -22.38 26.04 7.09
C GLU A 162 -20.94 26.24 7.62
N PRO A 163 -20.54 25.55 8.70
CA PRO A 163 -19.14 25.53 9.15
C PRO A 163 -18.22 24.94 8.09
N ARG A 164 -17.08 25.60 7.86
CA ARG A 164 -16.02 25.13 6.94
C ARG A 164 -15.28 23.93 7.52
N LEU A 165 -15.04 23.96 8.82
CA LEU A 165 -14.49 22.83 9.56
C LEU A 165 -15.59 21.79 9.78
N LYS A 166 -15.36 20.55 9.33
CA LYS A 166 -16.29 19.43 9.49
C LYS A 166 -15.93 18.61 10.72
N PRO A 167 -16.92 18.07 11.46
CA PRO A 167 -16.66 17.32 12.69
C PRO A 167 -15.76 16.11 12.41
N PHE A 168 -15.03 15.66 13.43
CA PHE A 168 -14.49 14.30 13.48
C PHE A 168 -14.77 13.77 14.88
N GLU A 169 -15.81 12.95 15.00
CA GLU A 169 -16.41 12.56 16.26
C GLU A 169 -16.77 11.08 16.26
N LEU A 170 -16.41 10.37 17.31
CA LEU A 170 -16.74 8.96 17.52
C LEU A 170 -17.82 8.87 18.61
N HIS A 171 -19.07 8.75 18.18
CA HIS A 171 -20.22 8.60 19.06
C HIS A 171 -20.54 7.13 19.27
N LEU A 172 -20.03 6.57 20.37
CA LEU A 172 -20.41 5.24 20.83
C LEU A 172 -21.79 5.30 21.49
N THR A 173 -22.77 4.67 20.87
CA THR A 173 -24.11 4.44 21.41
C THR A 173 -24.29 2.96 21.72
N PHE A 174 -25.19 2.61 22.64
CA PHE A 174 -25.58 1.22 22.87
C PHE A 174 -26.95 0.97 22.26
N SER A 175 -27.01 0.06 21.29
CA SER A 175 -28.25 -0.45 20.72
C SER A 175 -28.63 -1.77 21.39
N LEU A 176 -29.84 -2.27 21.12
CA LEU A 176 -30.30 -3.61 21.54
C LEU A 176 -29.35 -4.74 21.10
N TRP A 177 -28.52 -4.51 20.08
CA TRP A 177 -27.57 -5.46 19.52
C TRP A 177 -26.10 -5.16 19.90
N GLY A 178 -25.89 -4.27 20.87
CA GLY A 178 -24.57 -3.88 21.36
C GLY A 178 -24.11 -2.50 20.89
N PRO A 179 -22.80 -2.19 21.02
CA PRO A 179 -22.26 -0.87 20.69
C PRO A 179 -22.43 -0.52 19.20
N ALA A 180 -22.86 0.71 18.92
CA ALA A 180 -23.10 1.23 17.59
C ALA A 180 -22.42 2.60 17.42
N LEU A 181 -21.82 2.83 16.24
CA LEU A 181 -21.12 4.05 15.86
C LEU A 181 -21.83 4.84 14.76
N ASN A 182 -23.09 4.53 14.48
CA ASN A 182 -23.89 5.12 13.40
C ASN A 182 -24.07 6.65 13.50
N GLN A 183 -23.95 7.24 14.70
CA GLN A 183 -24.00 8.69 14.93
C GLN A 183 -22.62 9.37 14.83
N SER A 184 -21.57 8.61 14.53
CA SER A 184 -20.21 9.17 14.37
C SER A 184 -20.08 9.98 13.10
N TYR A 185 -19.07 10.85 13.04
CA TYR A 185 -18.64 11.49 11.82
C TYR A 185 -17.13 11.27 11.68
N THR A 186 -16.72 10.49 10.69
CA THR A 186 -15.34 10.01 10.57
C THR A 186 -14.79 10.23 9.16
N CYS A 187 -13.61 9.68 8.88
CA CYS A 187 -13.06 9.60 7.53
C CYS A 187 -14.07 9.08 6.51
N LYS A 188 -14.83 8.02 6.83
CA LYS A 188 -15.80 7.44 5.90
C LYS A 188 -16.96 8.39 5.62
N SER A 189 -17.49 9.04 6.65
CA SER A 189 -18.60 9.99 6.51
C SER A 189 -18.23 11.13 5.57
N GLN A 190 -17.03 11.68 5.74
CA GLN A 190 -16.54 12.76 4.90
C GLN A 190 -16.29 12.31 3.46
N VAL A 191 -15.68 11.14 3.27
CA VAL A 191 -15.43 10.58 1.94
C VAL A 191 -16.75 10.33 1.20
N ILE A 192 -17.75 9.75 1.86
CA ILE A 192 -19.10 9.57 1.29
C ILE A 192 -19.73 10.92 0.92
N ALA A 193 -19.62 11.94 1.78
CA ALA A 193 -20.16 13.27 1.50
C ALA A 193 -19.53 13.93 0.26
N LEU A 194 -18.25 13.66 -0.01
CA LEU A 194 -17.57 14.09 -1.23
C LEU A 194 -18.07 13.30 -2.46
N LEU A 195 -18.18 11.98 -2.32
CA LEU A 195 -18.62 11.08 -3.40
C LEU A 195 -20.10 11.25 -3.78
N ASP A 196 -20.98 11.59 -2.84
CA ASP A 196 -22.43 11.79 -3.05
C ASP A 196 -22.75 12.84 -4.12
N LYS A 197 -21.77 13.65 -4.51
CA LYS A 197 -21.92 14.68 -5.55
C LYS A 197 -21.49 14.24 -6.94
N VAL A 198 -20.88 13.08 -7.06
CA VAL A 198 -20.33 12.55 -8.32
C VAL A 198 -20.74 11.11 -8.60
N LEU A 199 -21.15 10.36 -7.57
CA LEU A 199 -21.68 9.02 -7.67
C LEU A 199 -23.20 9.01 -7.46
N SER A 200 -23.86 7.99 -8.01
CA SER A 200 -25.29 7.78 -7.82
C SER A 200 -25.61 7.27 -6.39
N PRO A 201 -26.85 7.43 -5.90
CA PRO A 201 -27.25 6.88 -4.60
C PRO A 201 -27.05 5.37 -4.46
N ALA A 202 -27.19 4.60 -5.55
CA ALA A 202 -26.94 3.16 -5.55
C ALA A 202 -25.45 2.83 -5.34
N GLN A 203 -24.57 3.59 -5.98
CA GLN A 203 -23.11 3.47 -5.79
C GLN A 203 -22.69 3.86 -4.38
N ILE A 204 -23.28 4.91 -3.81
CA ILE A 204 -23.04 5.28 -2.40
C ILE A 204 -23.53 4.18 -1.45
N ALA A 205 -24.72 3.62 -1.70
CA ALA A 205 -25.27 2.54 -0.88
C ALA A 205 -24.36 1.30 -0.86
N ARG A 206 -23.67 0.99 -1.97
CA ARG A 206 -22.67 -0.10 -2.03
C ARG A 206 -21.54 0.08 -1.02
N LEU A 207 -21.12 1.32 -0.74
CA LEU A 207 -20.01 1.62 0.17
C LEU A 207 -20.41 1.58 1.66
N THR A 208 -21.66 1.28 1.96
CA THR A 208 -22.20 1.22 3.32
C THR A 208 -23.04 -0.04 3.41
N GLU A 209 -22.62 -1.12 4.08
CA GLU A 209 -23.35 -2.41 4.14
C GLU A 209 -24.89 -2.27 4.22
N ASN A 210 -25.55 -2.10 3.07
CA ASN A 210 -26.92 -1.60 2.92
C ASN A 210 -27.34 -0.48 3.90
N GLY A 211 -26.52 0.57 4.04
CA GLY A 211 -26.78 1.75 4.88
C GLY A 211 -26.53 1.58 6.39
N LYS A 212 -26.12 0.38 6.86
CA LYS A 212 -26.02 0.08 8.30
C LYS A 212 -24.82 0.72 9.00
N HIS A 213 -23.71 0.88 8.29
CA HIS A 213 -22.45 1.36 8.87
C HIS A 213 -21.82 2.49 8.04
N PRO A 214 -22.45 3.68 7.97
CA PRO A 214 -21.98 4.78 7.13
C PRO A 214 -20.71 5.46 7.65
N THR A 215 -20.25 5.12 8.86
CA THR A 215 -19.23 5.87 9.59
C THR A 215 -17.97 5.07 9.91
N VAL A 216 -17.92 3.79 9.55
CA VAL A 216 -16.77 2.92 9.86
C VAL A 216 -16.28 2.24 8.58
N PRO A 217 -15.06 2.55 8.11
CA PRO A 217 -14.48 1.97 6.88
C PRO A 217 -14.44 0.46 6.85
N ARG A 218 -14.20 -0.20 7.99
CA ARG A 218 -14.21 -1.65 8.09
C ARG A 218 -15.51 -2.32 7.64
N TYR A 219 -16.63 -1.61 7.75
CA TYR A 219 -17.97 -2.12 7.40
C TYR A 219 -18.48 -1.48 6.11
N SER A 220 -17.61 -1.39 5.10
CA SER A 220 -17.92 -0.85 3.78
C SER A 220 -18.41 -1.89 2.77
N GLY A 221 -18.73 -3.10 3.22
CA GLY A 221 -19.14 -4.20 2.36
C GLY A 221 -17.96 -4.90 1.68
N PRO A 222 -18.22 -5.76 0.69
CA PRO A 222 -17.17 -6.38 -0.11
C PRO A 222 -16.32 -5.33 -0.82
N MET A 223 -15.00 -5.47 -0.70
CA MET A 223 -14.02 -4.62 -1.35
C MET A 223 -12.88 -5.50 -1.86
N GLU A 224 -12.36 -5.20 -3.04
CA GLU A 224 -11.20 -5.91 -3.57
C GLU A 224 -9.90 -5.43 -2.90
N ARG A 225 -8.90 -6.31 -2.81
CA ARG A 225 -7.53 -5.89 -2.46
C ARG A 225 -6.91 -5.09 -3.61
N ILE A 226 -6.35 -3.93 -3.29
CA ILE A 226 -5.71 -3.00 -4.21
C ILE A 226 -4.20 -3.05 -4.01
N TYR A 227 -3.45 -2.96 -5.11
CA TYR A 227 -1.99 -2.88 -5.09
C TYR A 227 -1.55 -1.72 -5.97
N LEU A 228 -0.84 -0.78 -5.36
CA LEU A 228 -0.25 0.37 -6.03
C LEU A 228 1.26 0.32 -5.85
N HIS A 229 2.01 0.87 -6.80
CA HIS A 229 3.45 1.06 -6.67
C HIS A 229 3.81 2.50 -7.01
N SER A 230 4.83 3.02 -6.34
CA SER A 230 5.38 4.33 -6.63
C SER A 230 6.69 4.23 -7.41
N SER A 231 7.00 5.28 -8.17
CA SER A 231 8.28 5.49 -8.84
C SER A 231 8.89 6.82 -8.42
N GLY A 232 10.13 7.08 -8.83
CA GLY A 232 10.85 8.32 -8.48
C GLY A 232 11.82 8.19 -7.30
N PRO A 233 12.42 9.32 -6.88
CA PRO A 233 13.45 9.36 -5.83
C PRO A 233 12.94 8.91 -4.45
N LEU A 234 13.86 8.44 -3.62
CA LEU A 234 13.63 8.08 -2.22
C LEU A 234 14.14 9.20 -1.30
N ARG A 235 13.39 9.47 -0.23
CA ARG A 235 13.79 10.28 0.92
C ARG A 235 14.22 9.37 2.07
N GLU A 236 15.04 9.93 2.96
CA GLU A 236 15.45 9.30 4.21
C GLU A 236 14.68 9.90 5.39
N HIS A 237 14.23 9.06 6.31
CA HIS A 237 13.67 9.45 7.59
C HIS A 237 14.36 8.71 8.72
N LYS A 238 14.88 9.45 9.71
CA LYS A 238 15.41 8.86 10.93
C LYS A 238 14.29 8.68 11.95
N ARG A 239 14.00 7.42 12.28
CA ARG A 239 13.04 7.06 13.35
C ARG A 239 13.57 7.50 14.71
N SER A 240 12.69 7.59 15.69
CA SER A 240 13.08 7.84 17.09
C SER A 240 13.97 6.74 17.68
N SER A 241 13.95 5.52 17.11
CA SER A 241 14.87 4.44 17.46
C SER A 241 16.31 4.69 17.01
N GLY A 242 16.53 5.64 16.09
CA GLY A 242 17.81 5.86 15.42
C GLY A 242 17.91 5.23 14.03
N ASP A 243 17.00 4.31 13.70
CA ASP A 243 17.00 3.61 12.40
C ASP A 243 16.64 4.58 11.26
N THR A 244 17.38 4.49 10.16
CA THR A 244 17.05 5.18 8.91
C THR A 244 16.08 4.33 8.11
N VAL A 245 14.96 4.92 7.69
CA VAL A 245 14.03 4.29 6.76
C VAL A 245 13.83 5.14 5.52
N TYR A 246 13.63 4.48 4.39
CA TYR A 246 13.43 5.11 3.10
C TYR A 246 11.94 5.15 2.75
N TYR A 247 11.52 6.22 2.08
CA TYR A 247 10.14 6.38 1.60
C TYR A 247 10.10 7.31 0.38
N ARG A 248 9.00 7.31 -0.38
CA ARG A 248 8.76 8.28 -1.48
C ARG A 248 7.75 9.33 -1.04
N ASP A 249 7.84 10.53 -1.59
CA ASP A 249 6.92 11.65 -1.29
C ASP A 249 6.33 12.21 -2.58
N LEU A 250 5.00 12.35 -2.67
CA LEU A 250 4.32 12.89 -3.85
C LEU A 250 4.71 14.33 -4.16
N GLN A 251 5.28 15.05 -3.20
CA GLN A 251 5.76 16.42 -3.41
C GLN A 251 7.11 16.46 -4.13
N ASP A 252 7.83 15.34 -4.22
CA ASP A 252 9.10 15.27 -4.95
C ASP A 252 8.89 15.20 -6.46
N GLU A 253 9.70 15.96 -7.18
CA GLU A 253 9.71 15.92 -8.65
C GLU A 253 10.05 14.51 -9.14
N GLY A 254 9.24 14.00 -10.08
CA GLY A 254 9.40 12.67 -10.66
C GLY A 254 8.81 11.53 -9.85
N VAL A 255 8.26 11.78 -8.65
CA VAL A 255 7.51 10.76 -7.92
C VAL A 255 6.10 10.60 -8.49
N LYS A 256 5.72 9.36 -8.80
CA LYS A 256 4.41 9.00 -9.34
C LYS A 256 3.86 7.75 -8.68
N LEU A 257 2.54 7.62 -8.62
CA LEU A 257 1.83 6.46 -8.07
C LEU A 257 0.99 5.80 -9.16
N HIS A 258 1.12 4.49 -9.31
CA HIS A 258 0.43 3.72 -10.34
C HIS A 258 -0.25 2.49 -9.75
N TRP A 259 -1.32 2.04 -10.38
CA TRP A 259 -1.87 0.72 -10.11
C TRP A 259 -0.90 -0.36 -10.57
N THR A 260 -0.61 -1.33 -9.70
CA THR A 260 0.25 -2.47 -10.04
C THR A 260 -0.52 -3.55 -10.79
N ILE A 261 -1.80 -3.68 -10.52
CA ILE A 261 -2.76 -4.42 -11.34
C ILE A 261 -4.00 -3.53 -11.48
N PRO A 262 -4.60 -3.41 -12.67
CA PRO A 262 -5.81 -2.61 -12.83
C PRO A 262 -6.92 -3.04 -11.86
N PRO A 263 -7.86 -2.13 -11.51
CA PRO A 263 -8.99 -2.48 -10.65
C PRO A 263 -9.80 -3.59 -11.31
N GLN A 264 -10.10 -4.63 -10.54
CA GLN A 264 -10.86 -5.79 -11.01
C GLN A 264 -12.31 -5.73 -10.54
N GLU A 265 -12.59 -4.91 -9.52
CA GLU A 265 -13.91 -4.52 -9.05
C GLU A 265 -14.15 -3.06 -9.43
N ILE A 266 -14.54 -2.86 -10.69
CA ILE A 266 -14.84 -1.55 -11.26
C ILE A 266 -16.26 -1.52 -11.83
N GLU A 267 -17.03 -0.49 -11.47
CA GLU A 267 -18.25 -0.12 -12.17
C GLU A 267 -17.89 0.79 -13.34
N THR A 268 -18.10 0.32 -14.58
CA THR A 268 -17.64 1.00 -15.79
C THR A 268 -18.75 1.80 -16.47
N LEU A 269 -18.35 2.81 -17.25
CA LEU A 269 -19.25 3.55 -18.14
C LEU A 269 -19.40 2.86 -19.51
N SER A 270 -18.47 1.97 -19.87
CA SER A 270 -18.49 1.21 -21.12
C SER A 270 -18.01 -0.24 -20.96
N GLY A 271 -18.39 -1.11 -21.89
CA GLY A 271 -17.88 -2.49 -21.96
C GLY A 271 -16.40 -2.55 -22.33
N GLU A 272 -15.91 -1.60 -23.12
CA GLU A 272 -14.50 -1.52 -23.53
C GLU A 272 -13.56 -1.33 -22.33
N THR A 273 -14.00 -0.66 -21.26
CA THR A 273 -13.22 -0.57 -20.02
C THR A 273 -13.09 -1.91 -19.32
N ILE A 274 -14.17 -2.70 -19.29
CA ILE A 274 -14.14 -4.04 -18.73
C ILE A 274 -13.16 -4.92 -19.52
N GLU A 275 -13.23 -4.87 -20.85
CA GLU A 275 -12.36 -5.64 -21.72
C GLU A 275 -10.88 -5.28 -21.53
N LEU A 276 -10.56 -3.99 -21.41
CA LEU A 276 -9.19 -3.51 -21.23
C LEU A 276 -8.59 -3.87 -19.87
N LEU A 277 -9.36 -3.78 -18.78
CA LEU A 277 -8.84 -3.85 -17.41
C LEU A 277 -8.90 -5.25 -16.79
N GLN A 278 -9.89 -6.07 -17.18
CA GLN A 278 -10.11 -7.35 -16.51
C GLN A 278 -9.07 -8.40 -16.88
N VAL A 279 -8.42 -8.94 -15.86
CA VAL A 279 -7.64 -10.18 -15.96
C VAL A 279 -8.53 -11.39 -15.70
N SER A 280 -8.05 -12.56 -16.14
CA SER A 280 -8.72 -13.84 -15.93
C SER A 280 -9.05 -14.05 -14.45
N GLU A 281 -10.33 -14.28 -14.15
CA GLU A 281 -10.87 -14.39 -12.80
C GLU A 281 -10.18 -15.49 -11.99
N GLU A 282 -9.87 -16.60 -12.65
CA GLU A 282 -9.24 -17.78 -12.05
C GLU A 282 -7.83 -17.51 -11.49
N TYR A 283 -7.05 -16.69 -12.20
CA TYR A 283 -5.66 -16.39 -11.84
C TYR A 283 -5.51 -15.02 -11.13
N ARG A 284 -6.60 -14.28 -10.96
CA ARG A 284 -6.62 -12.93 -10.38
C ARG A 284 -6.04 -12.91 -8.97
N ASP A 285 -6.52 -13.80 -8.10
CA ASP A 285 -6.08 -13.86 -6.70
C ASP A 285 -4.61 -14.28 -6.59
N GLU A 286 -4.16 -15.14 -7.50
CA GLU A 286 -2.78 -15.57 -7.58
C GLU A 286 -1.86 -14.43 -8.04
N ALA A 287 -2.25 -13.70 -9.08
CA ALA A 287 -1.56 -12.48 -9.52
C ALA A 287 -1.42 -11.47 -8.38
N LYS A 288 -2.53 -11.19 -7.68
CA LYS A 288 -2.54 -10.31 -6.50
C LYS A 288 -1.61 -10.78 -5.39
N LYS A 289 -1.57 -12.09 -5.10
CA LYS A 289 -0.66 -12.67 -4.10
C LYS A 289 0.81 -12.49 -4.49
N VAL A 290 1.19 -12.73 -5.74
CA VAL A 290 2.61 -12.57 -6.16
C VAL A 290 3.02 -11.10 -6.20
N ILE A 291 2.14 -10.20 -6.64
CA ILE A 291 2.37 -8.74 -6.60
C ILE A 291 2.64 -8.28 -5.17
N ALA A 292 1.78 -8.66 -4.22
CA ALA A 292 1.93 -8.34 -2.81
C ALA A 292 3.31 -8.75 -2.27
N ARG A 293 3.78 -9.94 -2.65
CA ARG A 293 5.09 -10.45 -2.25
C ARG A 293 6.22 -9.62 -2.83
N LEU A 294 6.20 -9.35 -4.14
CA LEU A 294 7.24 -8.59 -4.81
C LEU A 294 7.36 -7.17 -4.25
N GLN A 295 6.25 -6.48 -4.00
CA GLN A 295 6.27 -5.13 -3.42
C GLN A 295 6.82 -5.14 -1.98
N LYS A 296 6.44 -6.12 -1.16
CA LYS A 296 7.02 -6.30 0.17
C LYS A 296 8.52 -6.59 0.12
N LEU A 297 8.97 -7.37 -0.87
CA LEU A 297 10.40 -7.66 -1.09
C LEU A 297 11.16 -6.40 -1.51
N GLU A 298 10.61 -5.58 -2.40
CA GLU A 298 11.21 -4.28 -2.77
C GLU A 298 11.52 -3.46 -1.52
N TRP A 299 10.51 -3.26 -0.65
CA TRP A 299 10.66 -2.49 0.58
C TRP A 299 11.59 -3.14 1.61
N LEU A 300 11.63 -4.47 1.67
CA LEU A 300 12.61 -5.19 2.50
C LEU A 300 14.03 -4.86 2.04
N PHE A 301 14.33 -5.00 0.75
CA PHE A 301 15.67 -4.71 0.23
C PHE A 301 16.01 -3.21 0.26
N ILE A 302 15.04 -2.31 0.08
CA ILE A 302 15.22 -0.86 0.23
C ILE A 302 15.60 -0.46 1.67
N ASN A 303 15.21 -1.23 2.68
CA ASN A 303 15.52 -0.91 4.09
C ASN A 303 16.59 -1.83 4.70
N ALA A 304 16.98 -2.91 4.02
CA ALA A 304 18.05 -3.79 4.47
C ALA A 304 19.43 -3.13 4.40
N GLU A 305 20.25 -3.38 5.41
CA GLU A 305 21.62 -2.89 5.49
C GLU A 305 22.59 -3.86 4.82
N PHE A 306 23.46 -3.33 3.97
CA PHE A 306 24.50 -4.12 3.29
C PHE A 306 25.84 -3.37 3.29
N PRO A 307 26.97 -4.09 3.40
CA PRO A 307 28.29 -3.54 3.10
C PRO A 307 28.34 -2.85 1.72
N ARG A 308 29.18 -1.83 1.57
CA ARG A 308 29.32 -1.04 0.33
C ARG A 308 29.52 -1.90 -0.92
N LYS A 309 30.28 -3.00 -0.79
CA LYS A 309 30.56 -3.93 -1.90
C LYS A 309 29.32 -4.61 -2.49
N TYR A 310 28.22 -4.72 -1.75
CA TYR A 310 26.97 -5.35 -2.21
C TYR A 310 25.88 -4.35 -2.62
N GLN A 311 26.14 -3.04 -2.57
CA GLN A 311 25.13 -2.03 -2.89
C GLN A 311 24.68 -2.08 -4.35
N LEU A 312 25.56 -2.48 -5.27
CA LEU A 312 25.21 -2.63 -6.69
C LEU A 312 24.27 -3.83 -6.91
N TYR A 313 24.58 -4.99 -6.31
CA TYR A 313 23.68 -6.16 -6.29
C TYR A 313 22.30 -5.80 -5.75
N ARG A 314 22.26 -5.09 -4.62
CA ARG A 314 21.02 -4.64 -3.99
C ARG A 314 20.21 -3.76 -4.92
N LYS A 315 20.83 -2.75 -5.54
CA LYS A 315 20.17 -1.84 -6.48
C LYS A 315 19.61 -2.60 -7.68
N ASN A 316 20.39 -3.49 -8.28
CA ASN A 316 19.98 -4.25 -9.46
C ASN A 316 18.89 -5.27 -9.11
N LEU A 317 18.95 -5.91 -7.94
CA LEU A 317 17.90 -6.81 -7.47
C LEU A 317 16.58 -6.05 -7.24
N ILE A 318 16.64 -4.85 -6.62
CA ILE A 318 15.47 -3.98 -6.46
C ILE A 318 14.87 -3.68 -7.84
N THR A 319 15.68 -3.26 -8.82
CA THR A 319 15.21 -3.03 -10.20
C THR A 319 14.53 -4.26 -10.79
N ARG A 320 15.15 -5.45 -10.66
CA ARG A 320 14.57 -6.71 -11.15
C ARG A 320 13.24 -7.02 -10.47
N ILE A 321 13.13 -6.87 -9.15
CA ILE A 321 11.87 -7.06 -8.41
C ILE A 321 10.78 -6.13 -8.97
N ARG A 322 11.13 -4.87 -9.23
CA ARG A 322 10.21 -3.88 -9.78
C ARG A 322 9.72 -4.25 -11.16
N GLU A 323 10.61 -4.61 -12.08
CA GLU A 323 10.25 -5.04 -13.43
C GLU A 323 9.22 -6.17 -13.42
N HIS A 324 9.34 -7.12 -12.47
CA HIS A 324 8.41 -8.25 -12.36
C HIS A 324 7.00 -7.81 -11.95
N TYR A 325 6.83 -6.91 -10.97
CA TYR A 325 5.49 -6.47 -10.58
C TYR A 325 4.95 -5.37 -11.53
N GLU A 326 5.81 -4.51 -12.08
CA GLU A 326 5.40 -3.44 -13.00
C GLU A 326 4.88 -4.01 -14.33
N ALA A 327 5.30 -5.22 -14.72
CA ALA A 327 4.73 -5.92 -15.87
C ALA A 327 3.22 -6.18 -15.74
N PHE A 328 2.67 -6.27 -14.53
CA PHE A 328 1.21 -6.40 -14.31
C PHE A 328 0.47 -5.07 -14.46
N ALA A 329 1.17 -3.94 -14.33
CA ALA A 329 0.58 -2.60 -14.38
C ALA A 329 0.27 -2.16 -15.81
N GLN A 330 0.91 -2.81 -16.78
CA GLN A 330 0.81 -2.41 -18.18
C GLN A 330 -0.51 -2.86 -18.79
N LEU A 331 -1.27 -1.88 -19.25
CA LEU A 331 -2.48 -2.03 -20.05
C LEU A 331 -2.08 -2.42 -21.48
N GLU A 332 -2.63 -3.52 -21.94
CA GLU A 332 -2.55 -3.97 -23.33
C GLU A 332 -3.95 -4.35 -23.81
N PRO A 333 -4.36 -3.92 -25.02
CA PRO A 333 -5.60 -4.42 -25.62
C PRO A 333 -5.58 -5.94 -25.70
N LYS A 334 -6.71 -6.58 -25.36
CA LYS A 334 -6.85 -8.04 -25.41
C LYS A 334 -6.55 -8.56 -26.80
N LYS A 335 -5.66 -9.56 -26.87
CA LYS A 335 -5.22 -10.17 -28.12
C LYS A 335 -6.13 -11.31 -28.55
N SER A 336 -6.88 -11.88 -27.61
CA SER A 336 -7.81 -12.98 -27.86
C SER A 336 -9.20 -12.49 -28.23
N THR A 337 -9.76 -13.05 -29.32
CA THR A 337 -11.18 -12.89 -29.65
C THR A 337 -12.03 -14.09 -29.22
N LYS A 338 -11.40 -15.19 -28.76
CA LYS A 338 -12.07 -16.45 -28.38
C LYS A 338 -11.31 -17.16 -27.27
N THR A 339 -11.94 -17.30 -26.11
CA THR A 339 -11.45 -18.12 -24.99
C THR A 339 -11.98 -19.54 -25.10
N THR A 340 -11.14 -20.55 -24.83
CA THR A 340 -11.58 -21.96 -24.81
C THR A 340 -12.54 -22.21 -23.65
N THR A 341 -13.81 -22.53 -23.94
CA THR A 341 -14.86 -22.75 -22.92
C THR A 341 -15.30 -24.22 -22.81
N GLY A 342 -16.18 -24.53 -21.84
CA GLY A 342 -16.76 -25.86 -21.64
C GLY A 342 -15.84 -26.84 -20.91
N TRP A 343 -16.05 -28.15 -21.08
CA TRP A 343 -15.27 -29.19 -20.40
C TRP A 343 -13.76 -29.09 -20.69
N MET A 344 -13.40 -28.74 -21.93
CA MET A 344 -12.00 -28.59 -22.33
C MET A 344 -11.38 -27.34 -21.68
N GLY A 345 -12.13 -26.23 -21.62
CA GLY A 345 -11.71 -25.05 -20.86
C GLY A 345 -11.54 -25.32 -19.36
N PHE A 346 -12.44 -26.10 -18.77
CA PHE A 346 -12.35 -26.53 -17.38
C PHE A 346 -11.15 -27.45 -17.12
N ALA A 347 -10.86 -28.39 -18.02
CA ALA A 347 -9.69 -29.26 -17.92
C ALA A 347 -8.38 -28.47 -18.02
N LEU A 348 -8.30 -27.48 -18.93
CA LEU A 348 -7.14 -26.60 -19.05
C LEU A 348 -6.93 -25.78 -17.76
N SER A 349 -8.01 -25.19 -17.24
CA SER A 349 -8.05 -24.48 -15.95
C SER A 349 -7.50 -25.33 -14.80
N LEU A 350 -7.98 -26.56 -14.62
CA LEU A 350 -7.50 -27.48 -13.59
C LEU A 350 -6.01 -27.80 -13.70
N LEU A 351 -5.47 -27.83 -14.92
CA LEU A 351 -4.06 -28.08 -15.18
C LEU A 351 -3.21 -26.78 -15.18
N SER A 352 -3.82 -25.64 -14.85
CA SER A 352 -3.19 -24.31 -14.96
C SER A 352 -2.61 -24.02 -16.35
N LEU A 353 -3.28 -24.53 -17.39
CA LEU A 353 -2.94 -24.30 -18.79
C LEU A 353 -3.78 -23.14 -19.34
N PRO A 354 -3.20 -22.28 -20.19
CA PRO A 354 -3.89 -21.11 -20.72
C PRO A 354 -5.02 -21.50 -21.67
N ARG A 355 -6.18 -20.82 -21.56
CA ARG A 355 -7.32 -20.99 -22.48
C ARG A 355 -7.27 -20.06 -23.68
N ASP A 356 -6.47 -19.00 -23.59
CA ASP A 356 -6.16 -18.06 -24.65
C ASP A 356 -4.81 -17.35 -24.43
N LYS A 357 -4.45 -16.44 -25.35
CA LYS A 357 -3.17 -15.71 -25.31
C LYS A 357 -3.04 -14.75 -24.13
N ASP A 358 -4.15 -14.13 -23.70
CA ASP A 358 -4.12 -13.15 -22.62
C ASP A 358 -3.90 -13.87 -21.27
N GLU A 359 -4.50 -15.06 -21.09
CA GLU A 359 -4.21 -15.94 -19.97
C GLU A 359 -2.78 -16.47 -19.98
N GLN A 360 -2.26 -16.85 -21.15
CA GLN A 360 -0.87 -17.27 -21.27
C GLN A 360 0.10 -16.19 -20.77
N MET A 361 -0.10 -14.95 -21.22
CA MET A 361 0.73 -13.82 -20.79
C MET A 361 0.64 -13.58 -19.28
N LEU A 362 -0.57 -13.70 -18.68
CA LEU A 362 -0.75 -13.58 -17.24
C LEU A 362 -0.02 -14.69 -16.47
N LEU A 363 -0.16 -15.94 -16.91
CA LEU A 363 0.51 -17.09 -16.31
C LEU A 363 2.04 -16.99 -16.42
N GLU A 364 2.57 -16.48 -17.54
CA GLU A 364 4.00 -16.21 -17.70
C GLU A 364 4.50 -15.15 -16.69
N LYS A 365 3.75 -14.05 -16.50
CA LYS A 365 4.08 -13.03 -15.49
C LYS A 365 4.08 -13.63 -14.07
N ILE A 366 3.07 -14.44 -13.73
CA ILE A 366 2.98 -15.14 -12.44
C ILE A 366 4.15 -16.11 -12.25
N ALA A 367 4.47 -16.91 -13.27
CA ALA A 367 5.54 -17.89 -13.22
C ALA A 367 6.91 -17.23 -13.01
N ARG A 368 7.22 -16.14 -13.73
CA ARG A 368 8.46 -15.37 -13.54
C ARG A 368 8.56 -14.80 -12.13
N ALA A 369 7.48 -14.20 -11.62
CA ALA A 369 7.43 -13.66 -10.26
C ALA A 369 7.66 -14.74 -9.19
N LYS A 370 7.03 -15.91 -9.35
CA LYS A 370 7.25 -17.06 -8.45
C LYS A 370 8.67 -17.60 -8.52
N SER A 371 9.24 -17.67 -9.73
CA SER A 371 10.62 -18.10 -9.94
C SER A 371 11.59 -17.22 -9.15
N LEU A 372 11.46 -15.88 -9.28
CA LEU A 372 12.26 -14.93 -8.51
C LEU A 372 12.10 -15.12 -7.00
N CYS A 373 10.87 -15.25 -6.50
CA CYS A 373 10.61 -15.52 -5.08
C CYS A 373 11.27 -16.82 -4.60
N ASN A 374 11.23 -17.88 -5.43
CA ASN A 374 11.86 -19.16 -5.12
C ASN A 374 13.38 -19.04 -5.11
N SER A 375 13.99 -18.37 -6.10
CA SER A 375 15.44 -18.15 -6.15
C SER A 375 15.95 -17.39 -4.94
N LEU A 376 15.25 -16.34 -4.49
CA LEU A 376 15.60 -15.61 -3.27
C LEU A 376 15.55 -16.49 -2.02
N TYR A 377 14.56 -17.38 -1.94
CA TYR A 377 14.48 -18.36 -0.85
C TYR A 377 15.62 -19.38 -0.91
N MET A 378 15.91 -19.95 -2.08
CA MET A 378 16.98 -20.92 -2.26
C MET A 378 18.34 -20.30 -1.95
N ALA A 379 18.57 -19.04 -2.34
CA ALA A 379 19.77 -18.32 -1.99
C ALA A 379 20.01 -18.27 -0.47
N ILE A 380 18.95 -18.08 0.33
CA ILE A 380 19.02 -18.13 1.79
C ILE A 380 19.23 -19.56 2.30
N ALA A 381 18.41 -20.51 1.83
CA ALA A 381 18.39 -21.88 2.34
C ALA A 381 19.70 -22.63 2.05
N ASP A 382 20.24 -22.44 0.85
CA ASP A 382 21.44 -23.12 0.36
C ASP A 382 22.72 -22.28 0.59
N GLY A 383 22.60 -21.08 1.17
CA GLY A 383 23.74 -20.22 1.48
C GLY A 383 24.57 -19.81 0.25
N TRP A 384 23.92 -19.30 -0.81
CA TRP A 384 24.62 -18.93 -2.04
C TRP A 384 25.77 -17.94 -1.79
N LYS A 385 26.94 -18.23 -2.37
CA LYS A 385 28.14 -17.40 -2.24
C LYS A 385 28.25 -16.42 -3.40
N ILE A 386 28.62 -15.18 -3.11
CA ILE A 386 29.05 -14.18 -4.09
C ILE A 386 30.58 -14.24 -4.21
N TYR A 387 31.08 -14.62 -5.38
CA TYR A 387 32.51 -14.71 -5.67
C TYR A 387 33.04 -13.37 -6.19
N GLU A 388 34.02 -12.76 -5.50
CA GLU A 388 34.49 -11.40 -5.83
C GLU A 388 35.10 -11.27 -7.23
N ASP A 389 35.65 -12.38 -7.77
CA ASP A 389 36.23 -12.43 -9.11
C ASP A 389 35.20 -12.60 -10.23
N TRP A 390 33.92 -12.80 -9.89
CA TRP A 390 32.86 -13.03 -10.87
C TRP A 390 32.02 -11.76 -11.06
N PRO A 391 31.73 -11.37 -12.31
CA PRO A 391 30.90 -10.20 -12.57
C PRO A 391 29.47 -10.42 -12.06
N ILE A 392 28.76 -9.31 -11.85
CA ILE A 392 27.32 -9.35 -11.63
C ILE A 392 26.67 -9.77 -12.95
N GLU A 393 25.65 -10.63 -12.92
CA GLU A 393 24.98 -11.12 -14.13
C GLU A 393 24.45 -10.02 -15.06
N THR A 394 24.19 -8.81 -14.55
CA THR A 394 23.75 -7.65 -15.34
C THR A 394 24.87 -6.97 -16.12
N GLU A 395 26.14 -7.28 -15.83
CA GLU A 395 27.33 -6.66 -16.42
C GLU A 395 28.02 -7.55 -17.46
N SER A 396 27.59 -8.81 -17.62
CA SER A 396 28.20 -9.76 -18.56
C SER A 396 27.16 -10.37 -19.49
N GLU A 397 27.26 -10.09 -20.79
CA GLU A 397 26.38 -10.71 -21.80
C GLU A 397 26.81 -12.14 -22.16
N GLU A 398 28.02 -12.60 -21.78
CA GLU A 398 28.64 -13.80 -22.41
C GLU A 398 29.50 -14.72 -21.49
N THR A 399 29.35 -14.72 -20.16
CA THR A 399 30.14 -15.64 -19.31
C THR A 399 29.30 -16.68 -18.57
N GLU A 400 29.68 -17.95 -18.68
CA GLU A 400 29.14 -19.09 -17.88
C GLU A 400 29.32 -18.92 -16.36
N LYS A 401 30.12 -17.94 -15.92
CA LYS A 401 30.42 -17.65 -14.53
C LYS A 401 30.07 -16.20 -14.18
N SER A 402 28.86 -15.99 -13.69
CA SER A 402 28.40 -14.71 -13.13
C SER A 402 27.68 -14.94 -11.81
N ASN A 403 27.72 -13.94 -10.93
CA ASN A 403 27.00 -14.00 -9.66
C ASN A 403 25.52 -13.62 -9.90
N PRO A 404 24.56 -14.48 -9.51
CA PRO A 404 23.15 -14.13 -9.60
C PRO A 404 22.82 -13.02 -8.59
N LEU A 405 21.95 -12.09 -8.95
CA LEU A 405 21.49 -10.99 -8.11
C LEU A 405 20.83 -11.50 -6.82
N GLU A 406 20.13 -12.63 -6.91
CA GLU A 406 19.41 -13.25 -5.79
C GLU A 406 20.35 -13.75 -4.69
N ALA A 407 21.63 -14.01 -5.00
CA ALA A 407 22.62 -14.44 -4.00
C ALA A 407 22.75 -13.45 -2.84
N ILE A 408 22.49 -12.16 -3.07
CA ILE A 408 22.53 -11.14 -2.00
C ILE A 408 21.54 -11.44 -0.86
N ALA A 409 20.47 -12.19 -1.10
CA ALA A 409 19.53 -12.60 -0.06
C ALA A 409 20.20 -13.45 1.04
N ALA A 410 21.23 -14.23 0.69
CA ALA A 410 22.04 -15.00 1.64
C ALA A 410 22.83 -14.11 2.63
N TYR A 411 23.02 -12.84 2.30
CA TYR A 411 23.80 -11.86 3.08
C TYR A 411 22.92 -10.91 3.92
N LEU A 412 21.59 -11.09 3.90
CA LEU A 412 20.67 -10.39 4.80
C LEU A 412 20.96 -10.74 6.27
N THR A 413 20.58 -9.85 7.18
CA THR A 413 20.54 -10.15 8.62
C THR A 413 19.59 -11.32 8.89
N THR A 414 19.78 -12.04 10.01
CA THR A 414 18.91 -13.17 10.37
C THR A 414 17.44 -12.75 10.47
N ASP A 415 17.16 -11.55 10.99
CA ASP A 415 15.78 -11.06 11.09
C ASP A 415 15.19 -10.71 9.73
N ASP A 416 15.96 -10.13 8.82
CA ASP A 416 15.50 -9.86 7.46
C ASP A 416 15.35 -11.14 6.62
N LYS A 417 16.18 -12.17 6.84
CA LYS A 417 15.97 -13.52 6.27
C LYS A 417 14.64 -14.11 6.73
N LYS A 418 14.32 -14.04 8.03
CA LYS A 418 13.02 -14.49 8.57
C LYS A 418 11.86 -13.72 7.95
N ARG A 419 11.99 -12.40 7.80
CA ARG A 419 10.97 -11.55 7.15
C ARG A 419 10.80 -11.92 5.68
N LEU A 420 11.89 -12.13 4.93
CA LEU A 420 11.86 -12.54 3.53
C LEU A 420 11.14 -13.89 3.38
N CYS A 421 11.53 -14.90 4.18
CA CYS A 421 10.87 -16.21 4.21
C CYS A 421 9.36 -16.08 4.50
N ALA A 422 8.97 -15.26 5.48
CA ALA A 422 7.57 -15.00 5.79
C ALA A 422 6.81 -14.34 4.62
N ILE A 423 7.41 -13.38 3.92
CA ILE A 423 6.84 -12.75 2.72
C ILE A 423 6.55 -13.80 1.65
N VAL A 424 7.51 -14.68 1.34
CA VAL A 424 7.34 -15.75 0.35
C VAL A 424 6.55 -16.96 0.86
N SER A 425 6.03 -16.89 2.09
CA SER A 425 5.24 -17.93 2.76
C SER A 425 5.98 -19.25 2.92
N ARG A 426 7.26 -19.18 3.31
CA ARG A 426 8.11 -20.33 3.63
C ARG A 426 8.70 -20.19 5.04
N THR A 427 9.07 -21.30 5.65
CA THR A 427 9.76 -21.29 6.95
C THR A 427 11.23 -20.95 6.75
N TYR A 428 11.78 -20.11 7.62
CA TYR A 428 13.23 -19.87 7.64
C TYR A 428 13.96 -21.11 8.16
N THR A 429 14.93 -21.60 7.40
CA THR A 429 15.85 -22.66 7.79
C THR A 429 17.24 -22.05 7.89
N GLU A 430 17.95 -22.32 8.99
CA GLU A 430 19.37 -21.99 9.06
C GLU A 430 20.10 -22.76 7.96
N PRO A 431 21.02 -22.10 7.22
CA PRO A 431 21.82 -22.80 6.21
C PRO A 431 22.57 -23.93 6.93
N SER A 432 22.52 -25.15 6.38
CA SER A 432 23.40 -26.21 6.86
C SER A 432 24.83 -25.73 6.68
N LEU A 433 25.58 -25.60 7.78
CA LEU A 433 27.02 -25.46 7.73
C LEU A 433 27.59 -26.76 7.17
N GLU A 434 27.63 -26.90 5.85
CA GLU A 434 28.52 -27.87 5.21
C GLU A 434 29.96 -27.33 5.27
N GLU A 435 30.47 -27.21 6.49
CA GLU A 435 31.89 -27.05 6.81
C GLU A 435 32.19 -27.93 8.03
N GLU A 436 32.09 -29.25 7.85
CA GLU A 436 32.69 -30.25 8.75
C GLU A 436 33.06 -31.55 8.02
N PHE A 437 33.35 -31.49 6.70
CA PHE A 437 33.79 -32.66 5.92
C PHE A 437 35.13 -32.50 5.18
N GLU A 438 35.84 -31.37 5.32
CA GLU A 438 37.20 -31.26 4.77
C GLU A 438 38.31 -31.59 5.80
N GLU A 439 38.05 -31.59 7.11
CA GLU A 439 39.06 -32.00 8.12
C GLU A 439 39.22 -33.53 8.30
N ILE A 440 38.32 -34.35 7.73
CA ILE A 440 38.44 -35.83 7.80
C ILE A 440 39.30 -36.38 6.65
N ALA A 441 39.50 -35.62 5.57
CA ALA A 441 40.32 -36.04 4.44
C ALA A 441 41.83 -35.86 4.70
N GLU A 442 42.25 -34.80 5.40
CA GLU A 442 43.67 -34.58 5.70
C GLU A 442 44.18 -35.40 6.89
N ASN A 443 43.36 -35.66 7.91
CA ASN A 443 43.78 -36.48 9.04
C ASN A 443 43.88 -37.99 8.71
N ASN A 444 43.14 -38.48 7.70
CA ASN A 444 43.26 -39.86 7.25
C ASN A 444 44.43 -40.11 6.27
N PHE A 445 45.03 -39.06 5.70
CA PHE A 445 46.19 -39.22 4.80
C PHE A 445 47.52 -39.26 5.56
N ILE A 446 47.59 -38.68 6.76
CA ILE A 446 48.80 -38.69 7.60
C ILE A 446 48.93 -40.00 8.40
N GLU A 447 47.82 -40.61 8.84
CA GLU A 447 47.89 -41.87 9.59
C GLU A 447 48.19 -43.12 8.73
N GLN A 448 47.85 -43.11 7.43
CA GLN A 448 48.18 -44.25 6.55
C GLN A 448 49.62 -44.23 6.01
N THR A 449 50.30 -43.08 6.01
CA THR A 449 51.68 -42.98 5.52
C THR A 449 52.71 -43.42 6.57
N THR A 450 52.33 -43.47 7.85
CA THR A 450 53.25 -43.83 8.96
C THR A 450 53.28 -45.34 9.26
N MET A 451 52.44 -46.16 8.61
CA MET A 451 52.38 -47.62 8.82
C MET A 451 53.04 -48.45 7.70
N ILE A 452 53.70 -47.82 6.70
CA ILE A 452 54.41 -48.52 5.61
C ILE A 452 55.94 -48.30 5.68
N THR A 453 56.48 -47.91 6.83
CA THR A 453 57.93 -47.93 7.08
C THR A 453 58.25 -48.29 8.52
N MET A 454 58.11 -49.58 8.85
CA MET A 454 58.90 -50.26 9.89
C MET A 454 59.21 -51.68 9.45
#